data_AF-A0A6A5TUY2-F1
#
_entry.id   AF-A0A6A5TUY2-F1
#
_cell.length_a   1.000
_cell.length_b   1.000
_cell.length_c   1.000
_cell.angle_alpha   90.00
_cell.angle_beta   90.00
_cell.angle_gamma   90.00
#
_symmetry.space_group_name_H-M   'P 1'
#
loop_
_entity.id
_entity.type
_entity.pdbx_description
1 polymer ?
#
loop_
_entity_poly.entity_id
_entity_poly.type
_entity_poly.pdbx_seq_one_letter_code
_entity_poly.pdbx_strand_id
1 'polypeptide(L)'
;MPTLLTLPRELRQTILLHAVQQETHLIGRTYPKPILSLLQTCILLRNDMAWVISSWTPTWYLTKPSDLPSPPSITIVGTTYKPTITQITISIFHDTLVKNLKKADWITGYGYLAHPELITAWSASIPSLPKSGIRTIFLDVTPAPGWMRSGHSTSLQSLLKDNRVARLFMNEHGNTIPSLIRQVHDHYTRAVEIKMTGTLNHRSRLFVSRVQMACLQWGRYVEFMGTFLDSEVALIRAVRIVAPKKKPEHVSWKEWESMRLLGVLRRVTWAKDTKLAFERACDEDGEDEMVSVLRQIATFKASEDVERLEMPPAGKLQRAAVHKLSRDLRVSMVSEGEGDERHAVFSHSV
;
A
#
# COMPACT_ATOMS: atom_id res chain seq x y z
N MET A 1 26.56 -2.34 -11.73
CA MET A 1 28.02 -2.08 -11.53
C MET A 1 28.17 -1.06 -10.41
N PRO A 2 28.95 -1.33 -9.35
CA PRO A 2 29.25 -0.33 -8.33
C PRO A 2 30.10 0.78 -8.95
N THR A 3 29.77 2.04 -8.66
CA THR A 3 30.52 3.21 -9.13
C THR A 3 31.38 3.76 -7.99
N LEU A 4 32.42 4.55 -8.29
CA LEU A 4 33.29 5.16 -7.27
C LEU A 4 32.48 5.90 -6.20
N LEU A 5 31.34 6.48 -6.57
CA LEU A 5 30.44 7.24 -5.69
C LEU A 5 29.67 6.37 -4.68
N THR A 6 29.57 5.06 -4.91
CA THR A 6 28.90 4.12 -4.00
C THR A 6 29.78 3.62 -2.86
N LEU A 7 31.06 4.02 -2.82
CA LEU A 7 32.01 3.61 -1.79
C LEU A 7 32.02 4.58 -0.59
N PRO A 8 32.28 4.08 0.63
CA PRO A 8 32.54 4.90 1.81
C PRO A 8 33.59 5.98 1.54
N ARG A 9 33.43 7.15 2.18
CA ARG A 9 34.26 8.34 1.91
C ARG A 9 35.75 8.05 2.11
N GLU A 10 36.08 7.30 3.13
CA GLU A 10 37.42 6.91 3.52
C GLU A 10 38.04 6.06 2.41
N LEU A 11 37.29 5.08 1.91
CA LEU A 11 37.70 4.17 0.84
C LEU A 11 37.86 4.92 -0.50
N ARG A 12 36.99 5.88 -0.80
CA ARG A 12 37.15 6.78 -1.96
C ARG A 12 38.43 7.61 -1.84
N GLN A 13 38.71 8.17 -0.66
CA GLN A 13 39.92 8.94 -0.42
C GLN A 13 41.17 8.07 -0.51
N THR A 14 41.15 6.85 0.02
CA THR A 14 42.25 5.88 -0.09
C THR A 14 42.49 5.44 -1.54
N ILE A 15 41.44 5.17 -2.32
CA ILE A 15 41.58 4.85 -3.75
C ILE A 15 42.17 6.02 -4.53
N LEU A 16 41.70 7.24 -4.27
CA LEU A 16 42.27 8.45 -4.87
C LEU A 16 43.73 8.66 -4.42
N LEU A 17 44.04 8.46 -3.14
CA LEU A 17 45.40 8.54 -2.61
C LEU A 17 46.33 7.48 -3.23
N HIS A 18 45.89 6.23 -3.38
CA HIS A 18 46.69 5.17 -3.99
C HIS A 18 46.81 5.30 -5.51
N ALA A 19 45.79 5.80 -6.19
CA ALA A 19 45.89 6.16 -7.61
C ALA A 19 46.90 7.31 -7.83
N VAL A 20 47.11 8.17 -6.81
CA VAL A 20 48.08 9.28 -6.83
C VAL A 20 49.47 8.84 -6.34
N GLN A 21 49.56 7.88 -5.42
CA GLN A 21 50.82 7.41 -4.84
C GLN A 21 51.71 6.57 -5.77
N GLN A 22 51.24 6.20 -6.97
CA GLN A 22 52.13 5.67 -8.01
C GLN A 22 53.08 6.74 -8.59
N GLU A 23 52.91 8.01 -8.22
CA GLU A 23 53.85 9.08 -8.56
C GLU A 23 54.66 9.53 -7.34
N THR A 24 55.65 8.75 -6.94
CA THR A 24 56.67 9.09 -5.92
C THR A 24 57.56 10.30 -6.29
N HIS A 25 57.20 11.09 -7.31
CA HIS A 25 57.96 12.22 -7.85
C HIS A 25 57.30 13.60 -7.65
N LEU A 26 56.27 13.72 -6.81
CA LEU A 26 55.49 14.97 -6.66
C LEU A 26 55.95 15.90 -5.50
N ILE A 27 57.08 15.65 -4.84
CA ILE A 27 57.66 16.64 -3.91
C ILE A 27 58.16 17.82 -4.76
N GLY A 28 57.43 18.95 -4.71
CA GLY A 28 57.78 20.19 -5.42
C GLY A 28 57.17 20.36 -6.82
N ARG A 29 56.26 19.48 -7.27
CA ARG A 29 55.54 19.62 -8.54
C ARG A 29 54.05 19.89 -8.33
N THR A 30 53.45 20.66 -9.24
CA THR A 30 52.01 20.89 -9.28
C THR A 30 51.25 19.58 -9.53
N TYR A 31 50.08 19.44 -8.89
CA TYR A 31 49.21 18.28 -9.11
C TYR A 31 48.95 18.05 -10.61
N PRO A 32 48.92 16.79 -11.09
CA PRO A 32 48.55 16.48 -12.47
C PRO A 32 47.21 17.12 -12.86
N LYS A 33 47.13 17.66 -14.09
CA LYS A 33 45.93 18.34 -14.61
C LYS A 33 44.62 17.57 -14.36
N PRO A 34 44.54 16.23 -14.54
CA PRO A 34 43.30 15.50 -14.29
C PRO A 34 42.82 15.56 -12.83
N ILE A 35 43.76 15.58 -11.87
CA ILE A 35 43.45 15.69 -10.44
C ILE A 35 42.99 17.11 -10.11
N LEU A 36 43.67 18.13 -10.64
CA LEU A 36 43.23 19.51 -10.52
C LEU A 36 41.83 19.71 -11.11
N SER A 37 41.55 19.14 -12.29
CA SER A 37 40.23 19.17 -12.90
C SER A 37 39.19 18.46 -12.04
N LEU A 38 39.48 17.27 -11.49
CA LEU A 38 38.56 16.56 -10.60
C LEU A 38 38.26 17.36 -9.32
N LEU A 39 39.28 17.93 -8.69
CA LEU A 39 39.14 18.77 -7.50
C LEU A 39 38.34 20.04 -7.82
N GLN A 40 38.62 20.70 -8.95
CA GLN A 40 37.86 21.84 -9.44
C GLN A 40 36.39 21.47 -9.70
N THR A 41 36.10 20.34 -10.36
CA THR A 41 34.73 19.86 -10.58
C THR A 41 34.04 19.57 -9.25
N CYS A 42 34.73 18.97 -8.28
CA CYS A 42 34.18 18.73 -6.94
C CYS A 42 33.90 20.02 -6.17
N ILE A 43 34.73 21.06 -6.32
CA ILE A 43 34.51 22.39 -5.74
C ILE A 43 33.31 23.06 -6.42
N LEU A 44 33.25 23.05 -7.75
CA LEU A 44 32.12 23.59 -8.52
C LEU A 44 30.82 22.90 -8.11
N LEU A 45 30.77 21.56 -8.11
CA LEU A 45 29.59 20.81 -7.68
C LEU A 45 29.16 21.13 -6.24
N ARG A 46 30.11 21.35 -5.32
CA ARG A 46 29.79 21.74 -3.94
C ARG A 46 29.21 23.16 -3.86
N ASN A 47 29.79 24.10 -4.62
CA ASN A 47 29.30 25.48 -4.69
C ASN A 47 27.92 25.54 -5.35
N ASP A 48 27.72 24.78 -6.42
CA ASP A 48 26.43 24.64 -7.09
C ASP A 48 25.38 24.01 -6.16
N MET A 49 25.78 23.03 -5.35
CA MET A 49 24.88 22.38 -4.39
C MET A 49 24.35 23.36 -3.34
N ALA A 50 25.14 24.35 -2.92
CA ALA A 50 24.67 25.40 -2.02
C ALA A 50 23.53 26.22 -2.67
N TRP A 51 23.69 26.59 -3.94
CA TRP A 51 22.65 27.27 -4.71
C TRP A 51 21.42 26.38 -4.91
N VAL A 52 21.62 25.11 -5.27
CA VAL A 52 20.54 24.12 -5.43
C VAL A 52 19.74 23.99 -4.15
N ILE A 53 20.37 23.80 -2.98
CA ILE A 53 19.67 23.67 -1.70
C ILE A 53 18.89 24.94 -1.37
N SER A 54 19.45 26.12 -1.63
CA SER A 54 18.76 27.40 -1.38
C SER A 54 17.53 27.61 -2.25
N SER A 55 17.54 27.05 -3.47
CA SER A 55 16.43 27.14 -4.44
C SER A 55 15.48 25.94 -4.37
N TRP A 56 15.87 24.88 -3.67
CA TRP A 56 15.10 23.65 -3.55
C TRP A 56 13.97 23.81 -2.53
N THR A 57 12.76 23.41 -2.94
CA THR A 57 11.57 23.40 -2.10
C THR A 57 11.09 21.98 -1.86
N PRO A 58 11.76 21.19 -1.00
CA PRO A 58 11.34 19.83 -0.71
C PRO A 58 10.02 19.79 0.05
N THR A 59 9.28 18.70 -0.14
CA THR A 59 8.20 18.31 0.77
C THR A 59 8.81 17.76 2.06
N TRP A 60 8.46 18.34 3.19
CA TRP A 60 8.87 17.83 4.50
C TRP A 60 7.93 16.71 4.95
N TYR A 61 8.43 15.48 4.95
CA TYR A 61 7.68 14.32 5.44
C TYR A 61 7.83 14.19 6.96
N LEU A 62 6.71 14.37 7.66
CA LEU A 62 6.60 14.14 9.10
C LEU A 62 6.03 12.73 9.30
N THR A 63 6.86 11.85 9.86
CA THR A 63 6.51 10.46 10.12
C THR A 63 5.98 10.28 11.55
N LYS A 64 6.46 11.12 12.47
CA LYS A 64 6.07 11.12 13.88
C LYS A 64 5.77 12.53 14.36
N PRO A 65 4.88 12.69 15.35
CA PRO A 65 4.68 13.96 16.04
C PRO A 65 5.97 14.55 16.62
N SER A 66 6.93 13.69 17.02
CA SER A 66 8.24 14.07 17.56
C SER A 66 9.24 14.59 16.51
N ASP A 67 8.92 14.53 15.22
CA ASP A 67 9.82 15.02 14.15
C ASP A 67 9.86 16.57 14.12
N LEU A 68 8.95 17.24 14.84
CA LEU A 68 8.91 18.68 15.04
C LEU A 68 9.84 19.09 16.20
N PRO A 69 10.48 20.28 16.17
CA PRO A 69 10.10 21.46 15.38
C PRO A 69 11.07 21.86 14.25
N SER A 70 12.25 21.24 14.13
CA SER A 70 13.29 21.78 13.25
C SER A 70 13.25 21.18 11.85
N PRO A 71 13.13 22.01 10.79
CA PRO A 71 13.25 21.52 9.43
C PRO A 71 14.65 20.94 9.19
N PRO A 72 14.79 19.96 8.27
CA PRO A 72 16.08 19.39 7.93
C PRO A 72 17.06 20.49 7.50
N SER A 73 18.29 20.42 8.00
CA SER A 73 19.37 21.33 7.63
C SER A 73 20.54 20.54 7.06
N ILE A 74 21.24 21.13 6.09
CA ILE A 74 22.35 20.50 5.39
C ILE A 74 23.57 21.39 5.57
N THR A 75 24.68 20.84 6.07
CA THR A 75 25.92 21.58 6.21
C THR A 75 26.83 21.29 5.02
N ILE A 76 27.22 22.32 4.27
CA ILE A 76 28.18 22.24 3.16
C ILE A 76 29.34 23.17 3.48
N VAL A 77 30.55 22.58 3.61
CA VAL A 77 31.81 23.33 3.87
C VAL A 77 31.68 24.24 5.11
N GLY A 78 31.09 23.73 6.19
CA GLY A 78 30.93 24.47 7.45
C GLY A 78 29.78 25.49 7.46
N THR A 79 29.13 25.73 6.33
CA THR A 79 27.94 26.60 6.25
C THR A 79 26.67 25.76 6.29
N THR A 80 25.75 26.10 7.21
CA THR A 80 24.45 25.44 7.33
C THR A 80 23.44 26.07 6.39
N TYR A 81 22.92 25.27 5.47
CA TYR A 81 21.85 25.64 4.55
C TYR A 81 20.52 25.02 5.01
N LYS A 82 19.45 25.81 4.92
CA LYS A 82 18.09 25.36 5.20
C LYS A 82 17.27 25.49 3.91
N PRO A 83 16.72 24.40 3.38
CA PRO A 83 15.87 24.47 2.21
C PRO A 83 14.58 25.22 2.55
N THR A 84 13.98 25.87 1.54
CA THR A 84 12.71 26.57 1.72
C THR A 84 11.57 25.56 1.70
N ILE A 85 10.99 25.26 2.86
CA ILE A 85 9.89 24.30 2.94
C ILE A 85 8.58 25.03 2.70
N THR A 86 7.88 24.64 1.63
CA THR A 86 6.55 25.15 1.30
C THR A 86 5.47 24.07 1.42
N GLN A 87 5.87 22.81 1.60
CA GLN A 87 4.97 21.67 1.62
C GLN A 87 5.31 20.74 2.79
N ILE A 88 4.29 20.27 3.50
CA ILE A 88 4.42 19.28 4.58
C ILE A 88 3.56 18.07 4.23
N THR A 89 4.07 16.86 4.41
CA THR A 89 3.27 15.63 4.38
C THR A 89 3.27 15.00 5.77
N ILE A 90 2.09 14.88 6.38
CA ILE A 90 1.89 14.21 7.66
C ILE A 90 1.46 12.78 7.38
N SER A 91 2.31 11.80 7.73
CA SER A 91 2.02 10.38 7.57
C SER A 91 1.29 9.85 8.79
N ILE A 92 -0.05 9.87 8.73
CA ILE A 92 -0.91 9.66 9.90
C ILE A 92 -0.70 8.30 10.55
N PHE A 93 -0.58 7.25 9.75
CA PHE A 93 -0.45 5.87 10.23
C PHE A 93 0.98 5.31 10.12
N HIS A 94 2.02 6.16 10.14
CA HIS A 94 3.39 5.69 9.95
C HIS A 94 3.84 4.67 11.02
N ASP A 95 3.54 4.97 12.28
CA ASP A 95 3.97 4.20 13.45
C ASP A 95 2.96 3.13 13.88
N THR A 96 1.90 2.92 13.10
CA THR A 96 0.91 1.87 13.41
C THR A 96 1.54 0.48 13.30
N LEU A 97 0.94 -0.52 13.94
CA LEU A 97 1.34 -1.92 13.79
C LEU A 97 0.33 -2.65 12.90
N VAL A 98 0.81 -3.60 12.07
CA VAL A 98 -0.07 -4.41 11.21
C VAL A 98 -1.15 -5.12 12.02
N LYS A 99 -0.78 -5.67 13.18
CA LYS A 99 -1.73 -6.33 14.10
C LYS A 99 -2.83 -5.39 14.61
N ASN A 100 -2.52 -4.10 14.77
CA ASN A 100 -3.45 -3.09 15.26
C ASN A 100 -4.45 -2.71 14.16
N LEU A 101 -3.98 -2.51 12.93
CA LEU A 101 -4.83 -2.28 11.76
C LEU A 101 -5.82 -3.42 11.50
N LYS A 102 -5.38 -4.67 11.75
CA LYS A 102 -6.19 -5.89 11.59
C LYS A 102 -7.05 -6.23 12.81
N LYS A 103 -6.96 -5.48 13.92
CA LYS A 103 -7.57 -5.82 15.22
C LYS A 103 -9.08 -5.58 15.30
N ALA A 104 -9.74 -5.28 14.18
CA ALA A 104 -11.19 -5.32 14.09
C ALA A 104 -11.65 -6.79 14.06
N ASP A 105 -11.52 -7.47 15.20
CA ASP A 105 -12.00 -8.83 15.41
C ASP A 105 -13.46 -8.78 15.87
N TRP A 106 -14.29 -9.69 15.35
CA TRP A 106 -15.73 -9.74 15.60
C TRP A 106 -16.11 -10.65 16.78
N ILE A 107 -15.14 -11.29 17.44
CA ILE A 107 -15.40 -12.44 18.33
C ILE A 107 -15.25 -12.15 19.84
N THR A 108 -14.49 -11.15 20.25
CA THR A 108 -14.36 -10.82 21.68
C THR A 108 -15.13 -9.55 21.99
N GLY A 109 -16.08 -9.60 22.93
CA GLY A 109 -16.92 -8.48 23.39
C GLY A 109 -16.21 -7.27 24.02
N TYR A 110 -14.97 -6.99 23.60
CA TYR A 110 -14.24 -5.76 23.82
C TYR A 110 -14.41 -4.91 22.55
N GLY A 111 -15.03 -3.74 22.69
CA GLY A 111 -15.43 -2.87 21.58
C GLY A 111 -14.31 -2.57 20.58
N TYR A 112 -14.73 -2.10 19.39
CA TYR A 112 -13.84 -1.58 18.36
C TYR A 112 -12.80 -0.66 19.00
N LEU A 113 -11.54 -1.11 19.04
CA LEU A 113 -10.42 -0.24 19.38
C LEU A 113 -10.16 0.60 18.14
N ALA A 114 -10.90 1.70 18.02
CA ALA A 114 -10.37 2.85 17.30
C ALA A 114 -8.96 3.10 17.85
N HIS A 115 -8.03 3.53 17.00
CA HIS A 115 -6.72 3.99 17.45
C HIS A 115 -6.73 5.53 17.55
N PRO A 116 -7.61 6.17 18.36
CA PRO A 116 -7.67 7.61 18.43
C PRO A 116 -6.35 8.20 18.91
N GLU A 117 -5.56 7.45 19.69
CA GLU A 117 -4.25 7.86 20.19
C GLU A 117 -3.30 8.28 19.05
N LEU A 118 -3.41 7.65 17.87
CA LEU A 118 -2.62 8.03 16.70
C LEU A 118 -2.98 9.43 16.19
N ILE A 119 -4.28 9.74 16.17
CA ILE A 119 -4.77 11.07 15.73
C ILE A 119 -4.55 12.10 16.83
N THR A 120 -4.79 11.75 18.08
CA THR A 120 -4.60 12.62 19.25
C THR A 120 -3.15 13.07 19.37
N ALA A 121 -2.18 12.18 19.12
CA ALA A 121 -0.77 12.54 19.13
C ALA A 121 -0.43 13.57 18.02
N TRP A 122 -0.99 13.41 16.82
CA TRP A 122 -0.86 14.41 15.76
C TRP A 122 -1.54 15.73 16.13
N SER A 123 -2.77 15.68 16.65
CA SER A 123 -3.50 16.85 17.15
C SER A 123 -2.69 17.65 18.16
N ALA A 124 -2.07 16.98 19.13
CA ALA A 124 -1.22 17.63 20.14
C ALA A 124 0.03 18.29 19.54
N SER A 125 0.51 17.82 18.39
CA SER A 125 1.70 18.36 17.71
C SER A 125 1.41 19.50 16.72
N ILE A 126 0.15 19.70 16.32
CA ILE A 126 -0.24 20.76 15.37
C ILE A 126 0.26 22.15 15.78
N PRO A 127 0.19 22.57 17.06
CA PRO A 127 0.71 23.88 17.48
C PRO A 127 2.22 24.07 17.24
N SER A 128 2.97 22.97 17.11
CA SER A 128 4.43 22.99 16.85
C SER A 128 4.76 23.08 15.35
N LEU A 129 3.76 23.06 14.46
CA LEU A 129 3.98 23.26 13.04
C LEU A 129 4.43 24.70 12.72
N PRO A 130 5.32 24.89 11.74
CA PRO A 130 5.80 26.23 11.35
C PRO A 130 4.62 27.09 10.89
N LYS A 131 4.52 28.34 11.37
CA LYS A 131 3.37 29.22 11.06
C LYS A 131 3.44 29.92 9.69
N SER A 132 4.61 29.98 9.08
CA SER A 132 4.87 30.74 7.85
C SER A 132 5.62 29.90 6.82
N GLY A 133 5.57 30.33 5.55
CA GLY A 133 6.26 29.67 4.44
C GLY A 133 5.55 28.44 3.87
N ILE A 134 4.70 27.78 4.66
CA ILE A 134 3.91 26.62 4.22
C ILE A 134 2.75 27.07 3.32
N ARG A 135 2.57 26.40 2.19
CA ARG A 135 1.51 26.60 1.21
C ARG A 135 0.55 25.42 1.14
N THR A 136 1.08 24.20 1.27
CA THR A 136 0.29 22.97 1.13
C THR A 136 0.63 21.97 2.23
N ILE A 137 -0.41 21.35 2.80
CA ILE A 137 -0.30 20.23 3.73
C ILE A 137 -1.00 19.02 3.14
N PHE A 138 -0.25 17.93 3.01
CA PHE A 138 -0.76 16.63 2.62
C PHE A 138 -0.94 15.78 3.88
N LEU A 139 -2.12 15.20 4.04
CA LEU A 139 -2.40 14.16 5.03
C LEU A 139 -2.33 12.81 4.33
N ASP A 140 -1.23 12.07 4.52
CA ASP A 140 -1.10 10.71 3.99
C ASP A 140 -1.87 9.73 4.89
N VAL A 141 -3.02 9.28 4.38
CA VAL A 141 -3.98 8.40 5.05
C VAL A 141 -3.78 6.92 4.72
N THR A 142 -2.64 6.52 4.12
CA THR A 142 -2.34 5.11 3.83
C THR A 142 -2.38 4.27 5.13
N PRO A 143 -3.29 3.29 5.30
CA PRO A 143 -3.38 2.51 6.54
C PRO A 143 -2.35 1.39 6.56
N ALA A 144 -1.08 1.75 6.66
CA ALA A 144 0.04 0.83 6.73
C ALA A 144 1.22 1.46 7.49
N PRO A 145 2.03 0.66 8.21
CA PRO A 145 3.27 1.17 8.79
C PRO A 145 4.26 1.67 7.73
N GLY A 146 5.11 2.62 8.12
CA GLY A 146 6.12 3.23 7.27
C GLY A 146 7.02 2.20 6.55
N TRP A 147 7.54 1.23 7.29
CA TRP A 147 8.42 0.18 6.74
C TRP A 147 7.78 -0.62 5.60
N MET A 148 6.46 -0.79 5.60
CA MET A 148 5.74 -1.53 4.57
C MET A 148 5.52 -0.70 3.30
N ARG A 149 5.50 0.64 3.43
CA ARG A 149 5.37 1.57 2.31
C ARG A 149 6.68 1.69 1.51
N SER A 150 7.82 1.55 2.17
CA SER A 150 9.15 1.74 1.58
C SER A 150 9.80 0.45 1.07
N GLY A 151 9.15 -0.23 0.11
CA GLY A 151 9.79 -1.32 -0.67
C GLY A 151 9.09 -2.68 -0.68
N HIS A 152 7.96 -2.84 0.03
CA HIS A 152 7.21 -4.10 0.11
C HIS A 152 5.83 -4.01 -0.53
N SER A 153 5.78 -3.78 -1.85
CA SER A 153 4.54 -3.56 -2.59
C SER A 153 3.51 -4.70 -2.43
N THR A 154 3.94 -5.96 -2.44
CA THR A 154 3.05 -7.12 -2.26
C THR A 154 2.43 -7.16 -0.86
N SER A 155 3.24 -7.01 0.19
CA SER A 155 2.76 -7.01 1.58
C SER A 155 1.84 -5.82 1.85
N LEU A 156 2.18 -4.65 1.32
CA LEU A 156 1.34 -3.45 1.38
C LEU A 156 -0.01 -3.70 0.70
N GLN A 157 -0.01 -4.22 -0.53
CA GLN A 157 -1.25 -4.50 -1.25
C GLN A 157 -2.12 -5.53 -0.55
N SER A 158 -1.52 -6.60 0.00
CA SER A 158 -2.24 -7.61 0.79
C SER A 158 -2.93 -6.95 2.00
N LEU A 159 -2.20 -6.13 2.75
CA LEU A 159 -2.74 -5.40 3.90
C LEU A 159 -3.86 -4.44 3.51
N LEU A 160 -3.65 -3.64 2.46
CA LEU A 160 -4.63 -2.65 2.02
C LEU A 160 -5.89 -3.29 1.43
N LYS A 161 -5.82 -4.54 0.94
CA LYS A 161 -6.98 -5.31 0.46
C LYS A 161 -7.78 -5.95 1.59
N ASP A 162 -7.16 -6.22 2.75
CA ASP A 162 -7.82 -6.80 3.93
C ASP A 162 -9.04 -5.95 4.32
N ASN A 163 -10.23 -6.56 4.40
CA ASN A 163 -11.48 -5.85 4.67
C ASN A 163 -11.47 -5.14 6.04
N ARG A 164 -10.78 -5.71 7.03
CA ARG A 164 -10.65 -5.11 8.36
C ARG A 164 -9.92 -3.79 8.29
N VAL A 165 -8.89 -3.72 7.44
CA VAL A 165 -8.13 -2.49 7.23
C VAL A 165 -8.88 -1.54 6.29
N ALA A 166 -9.21 -2.01 5.09
CA ALA A 166 -9.78 -1.21 4.01
C ALA A 166 -11.12 -0.58 4.36
N ARG A 167 -11.96 -1.31 5.12
CA ARG A 167 -13.32 -0.89 5.44
C ARG A 167 -13.48 -0.53 6.90
N LEU A 168 -13.17 -1.44 7.82
CA LEU A 168 -13.48 -1.22 9.25
C LEU A 168 -12.59 -0.12 9.84
N PHE A 169 -11.27 -0.34 9.84
CA PHE A 169 -10.30 0.61 10.36
C PHE A 169 -10.43 2.00 9.73
N MET A 170 -10.52 2.09 8.39
CA MET A 170 -10.67 3.38 7.72
C MET A 170 -11.98 4.08 8.09
N ASN A 171 -13.11 3.36 8.19
CA ASN A 171 -14.39 3.98 8.52
C ASN A 171 -14.44 4.55 9.94
N GLU A 172 -13.77 3.92 10.90
CA GLU A 172 -13.64 4.43 12.28
C GLU A 172 -12.97 5.81 12.31
N HIS A 173 -12.02 6.04 11.40
CA HIS A 173 -11.31 7.32 11.29
C HIS A 173 -12.06 8.38 10.48
N GLY A 174 -13.27 8.08 9.99
CA GLY A 174 -14.08 9.01 9.20
C GLY A 174 -14.44 10.32 9.92
N ASN A 175 -14.47 10.31 11.26
CA ASN A 175 -14.76 11.50 12.08
C ASN A 175 -13.49 12.13 12.70
N THR A 176 -12.45 11.33 12.98
CA THR A 176 -11.23 11.82 13.62
C THR A 176 -10.33 12.58 12.63
N ILE A 177 -10.26 12.14 11.37
CA ILE A 177 -9.44 12.80 10.34
C ILE A 177 -9.97 14.20 9.99
N PRO A 178 -11.29 14.45 9.83
CA PRO A 178 -11.83 15.80 9.69
C PRO A 178 -11.49 16.71 10.87
N SER A 179 -11.49 16.20 12.11
CA SER A 179 -11.09 16.97 13.29
C SER A 179 -9.62 17.41 13.20
N LEU A 180 -8.73 16.51 12.79
CA LEU A 180 -7.32 16.84 12.55
C LEU A 180 -7.16 17.88 11.43
N ILE A 181 -7.86 17.71 10.30
CA ILE A 181 -7.87 18.68 9.19
C ILE A 181 -8.30 20.07 9.70
N ARG A 182 -9.35 20.13 10.51
CA ARG A 182 -9.83 21.39 11.09
C ARG A 182 -8.79 22.03 11.99
N GLN A 183 -8.12 21.28 12.85
CA GLN A 183 -7.06 21.82 13.71
C GLN A 183 -5.88 22.37 12.89
N VAL A 184 -5.46 21.65 11.84
CA VAL A 184 -4.45 22.15 10.89
C VAL A 184 -4.95 23.44 10.24
N HIS A 185 -6.20 23.47 9.80
CA HIS A 185 -6.79 24.63 9.17
C HIS A 185 -6.80 25.87 10.07
N ASP A 186 -7.18 25.68 11.33
CA ASP A 186 -7.25 26.74 12.33
C ASP A 186 -5.85 27.27 12.68
N HIS A 187 -4.83 26.41 12.73
CA HIS A 187 -3.43 26.81 12.96
C HIS A 187 -2.87 27.76 11.90
N TYR A 188 -3.25 27.57 10.62
CA TYR A 188 -2.76 28.37 9.49
C TYR A 188 -3.73 29.48 9.05
N THR A 189 -4.79 29.73 9.81
CA THR A 189 -5.76 30.82 9.57
C THR A 189 -6.20 30.95 8.11
N ARG A 190 -6.48 29.82 7.45
CA ARG A 190 -7.00 29.74 6.06
C ARG A 190 -6.02 30.00 4.92
N ALA A 191 -4.72 30.19 5.18
CA ALA A 191 -3.74 30.48 4.12
C ALA A 191 -3.20 29.23 3.40
N VAL A 192 -3.42 28.04 3.96
CA VAL A 192 -2.83 26.78 3.49
C VAL A 192 -3.86 25.89 2.82
N GLU A 193 -3.46 25.30 1.69
CA GLU A 193 -4.20 24.25 1.02
C GLU A 193 -3.99 22.91 1.74
N ILE A 194 -5.08 22.24 2.14
CA ILE A 194 -5.01 20.95 2.82
C ILE A 194 -5.58 19.88 1.88
N LYS A 195 -4.80 18.83 1.65
CA LYS A 195 -5.18 17.70 0.78
C LYS A 195 -4.98 16.38 1.51
N MET A 196 -5.78 15.38 1.14
CA MET A 196 -5.51 13.99 1.51
C MET A 196 -4.73 13.30 0.40
N THR A 197 -3.81 12.41 0.78
CA THR A 197 -3.02 11.61 -0.15
C THR A 197 -2.81 10.20 0.40
N GLY A 198 -2.03 9.38 -0.30
CA GLY A 198 -1.69 8.02 0.09
C GLY A 198 -2.25 6.96 -0.85
N THR A 199 -2.04 5.71 -0.51
CA THR A 199 -2.55 4.55 -1.25
C THR A 199 -3.64 3.88 -0.44
N LEU A 200 -4.85 3.82 -1.00
CA LEU A 200 -6.02 3.22 -0.38
C LEU A 200 -6.55 2.08 -1.26
N ASN A 201 -7.38 1.20 -0.70
CA ASN A 201 -8.17 0.29 -1.50
C ASN A 201 -9.51 0.94 -1.89
N HIS A 202 -10.12 0.55 -3.02
CA HIS A 202 -11.43 1.05 -3.41
C HIS A 202 -12.52 0.88 -2.34
N ARG A 203 -12.44 -0.15 -1.50
CA ARG A 203 -13.34 -0.35 -0.36
C ARG A 203 -13.30 0.82 0.64
N SER A 204 -12.19 1.56 0.71
CA SER A 204 -12.01 2.76 1.54
C SER A 204 -12.60 4.04 0.93
N ARG A 205 -13.25 3.99 -0.24
CA ARG A 205 -13.84 5.18 -0.88
C ARG A 205 -14.90 5.86 -0.01
N LEU A 206 -15.67 5.08 0.75
CA LEU A 206 -16.66 5.62 1.69
C LEU A 206 -16.00 6.48 2.79
N PHE A 207 -14.83 6.07 3.28
CA PHE A 207 -14.05 6.88 4.22
C PHE A 207 -13.68 8.24 3.60
N VAL A 208 -13.11 8.24 2.38
CA VAL A 208 -12.73 9.49 1.70
C VAL A 208 -13.95 10.41 1.53
N SER A 209 -15.06 9.89 1.03
CA SER A 209 -16.30 10.66 0.88
C SER A 209 -16.82 11.20 2.21
N ARG A 210 -16.77 10.41 3.30
CA ARG A 210 -17.16 10.88 4.64
C ARG A 210 -16.29 12.04 5.11
N VAL A 211 -14.96 11.93 4.94
CA VAL A 211 -14.04 13.01 5.34
C VAL A 211 -14.31 14.28 4.53
N GLN A 212 -14.50 14.15 3.22
CA GLN A 212 -14.82 15.28 2.34
C GLN A 212 -16.14 15.95 2.71
N MET A 213 -17.20 15.17 2.94
CA MET A 213 -18.50 15.70 3.37
C MET A 213 -18.41 16.39 4.73
N ALA A 214 -17.71 15.80 5.70
CA ALA A 214 -17.49 16.40 7.01
C ALA A 214 -16.70 17.71 6.93
N CYS A 215 -15.71 17.80 6.02
CA CYS A 215 -14.97 19.05 5.77
C CYS A 215 -15.85 20.12 5.11
N LEU A 216 -16.68 19.70 4.15
CA LEU A 216 -17.57 20.59 3.42
C LEU A 216 -18.64 21.22 4.32
N GLN A 217 -19.11 20.49 5.35
CA GLN A 217 -20.08 20.99 6.33
C GLN A 217 -19.64 22.28 7.05
N TRP A 218 -18.33 22.51 7.21
CA TRP A 218 -17.79 23.76 7.76
C TRP A 218 -17.07 24.62 6.70
N GLY A 219 -17.39 24.38 5.42
CA GLY A 219 -17.01 25.24 4.30
C GLY A 219 -15.62 24.96 3.71
N ARG A 220 -15.07 23.75 3.90
CA ARG A 220 -13.79 23.36 3.28
C ARG A 220 -13.89 22.18 2.33
N TYR A 221 -13.38 22.41 1.14
CA TYR A 221 -13.12 21.36 0.17
C TYR A 221 -11.74 20.76 0.44
N VAL A 222 -11.69 19.44 0.61
CA VAL A 222 -10.45 18.68 0.75
C VAL A 222 -10.42 17.65 -0.37
N GLU A 223 -9.44 17.77 -1.26
CA GLU A 223 -9.25 16.83 -2.35
C GLU A 223 -8.47 15.59 -1.88
N PHE A 224 -8.81 14.41 -2.39
CA PHE A 224 -7.96 13.23 -2.29
C PHE A 224 -7.14 13.09 -3.58
N MET A 225 -5.84 13.34 -3.48
CA MET A 225 -4.87 13.22 -4.58
C MET A 225 -4.12 11.87 -4.59
N GLY A 226 -4.50 10.96 -3.70
CA GLY A 226 -3.87 9.64 -3.59
C GLY A 226 -4.31 8.66 -4.68
N THR A 227 -3.86 7.42 -4.56
CA THR A 227 -4.20 6.33 -5.47
C THR A 227 -5.14 5.35 -4.80
N PHE A 228 -6.15 4.88 -5.55
CA PHE A 228 -6.89 3.69 -5.18
C PHE A 228 -6.24 2.48 -5.86
N LEU A 229 -5.96 1.44 -5.09
CA LEU A 229 -5.61 0.14 -5.62
C LEU A 229 -6.85 -0.43 -6.31
N ASP A 230 -6.70 -0.74 -7.59
CA ASP A 230 -7.73 -1.40 -8.38
C ASP A 230 -8.19 -2.67 -7.66
N SER A 231 -9.46 -2.67 -7.25
CA SER A 231 -10.14 -3.88 -6.82
C SER A 231 -10.58 -4.58 -8.09
N GLU A 232 -9.64 -5.21 -8.79
CA GLU A 232 -10.06 -6.31 -9.65
C GLU A 232 -10.85 -7.26 -8.75
N VAL A 233 -12.14 -7.44 -9.08
CA VAL A 233 -13.07 -8.27 -8.33
C VAL A 233 -12.39 -9.61 -8.08
N ALA A 234 -12.31 -10.03 -6.81
CA ALA A 234 -11.54 -11.22 -6.40
C ALA A 234 -11.85 -12.44 -7.28
N LEU A 235 -13.13 -12.65 -7.61
CA LEU A 235 -13.56 -13.71 -8.53
C LEU A 235 -12.93 -13.61 -9.93
N ILE A 236 -12.84 -12.42 -10.51
CA ILE A 236 -12.25 -12.24 -11.85
C ILE A 236 -10.73 -12.50 -11.81
N ARG A 237 -10.06 -12.09 -10.73
CA ARG A 237 -8.66 -12.41 -10.49
C ARG A 237 -8.47 -13.94 -10.35
N ALA A 238 -9.30 -14.58 -9.54
CA ALA A 238 -9.31 -16.03 -9.35
C ALA A 238 -9.51 -16.76 -10.69
N VAL A 239 -10.44 -16.32 -11.54
CA VAL A 239 -10.63 -16.88 -12.89
C VAL A 239 -9.38 -16.75 -13.75
N ARG A 240 -8.64 -15.65 -13.68
CA ARG A 240 -7.37 -15.48 -14.42
C ARG A 240 -6.27 -16.41 -13.91
N ILE A 241 -6.26 -16.73 -12.62
CA ILE A 241 -5.32 -17.67 -12.00
C ILE A 241 -5.67 -19.11 -12.36
N VAL A 242 -6.95 -19.48 -12.27
CA VAL A 242 -7.43 -20.85 -12.53
C VAL A 242 -7.42 -21.17 -14.02
N ALA A 243 -7.80 -20.23 -14.87
CA ALA A 243 -7.92 -20.40 -16.32
C ALA A 243 -7.20 -19.27 -17.10
N PRO A 244 -5.86 -19.19 -17.07
CA PRO A 244 -5.11 -18.14 -17.73
C PRO A 244 -5.30 -18.18 -19.26
N LYS A 245 -5.18 -17.03 -19.94
CA LYS A 245 -5.23 -16.96 -21.41
C LYS A 245 -3.91 -17.39 -22.08
N LYS A 246 -2.79 -17.26 -21.37
CA LYS A 246 -1.45 -17.60 -21.84
C LYS A 246 -0.76 -18.46 -20.78
N LYS A 247 0.13 -19.35 -21.21
CA LYS A 247 0.92 -20.20 -20.32
C LYS A 247 1.83 -19.33 -19.43
N PRO A 248 1.76 -19.44 -18.09
CA PRO A 248 2.74 -18.80 -17.21
C PRO A 248 4.13 -19.44 -17.34
N GLU A 249 5.19 -18.64 -17.23
CA GLU A 249 6.58 -19.10 -17.44
C GLU A 249 7.02 -20.24 -16.50
N HIS A 250 6.49 -20.25 -15.27
CA HIS A 250 6.86 -21.20 -14.22
C HIS A 250 5.98 -22.46 -14.18
N VAL A 251 5.01 -22.60 -15.08
CA VAL A 251 4.05 -23.72 -15.08
C VAL A 251 4.48 -24.77 -16.10
N SER A 252 4.45 -26.05 -15.73
CA SER A 252 4.80 -27.14 -16.65
C SER A 252 3.78 -27.25 -17.80
N TRP A 253 4.15 -27.93 -18.90
CA TRP A 253 3.21 -28.15 -20.01
C TRP A 253 1.99 -28.98 -19.59
N LYS A 254 2.18 -29.97 -18.71
CA LYS A 254 1.11 -30.83 -18.20
C LYS A 254 0.10 -30.02 -17.37
N GLU A 255 0.58 -29.20 -16.45
CA GLU A 255 -0.29 -28.33 -15.64
C GLU A 255 -0.99 -27.28 -16.50
N TRP A 256 -0.30 -26.72 -17.49
CA TRP A 256 -0.90 -25.77 -18.43
C TRP A 256 -2.05 -26.41 -19.21
N GLU A 257 -1.89 -27.65 -19.67
CA GLU A 257 -2.95 -28.38 -20.37
C GLU A 257 -4.19 -28.55 -19.48
N SER A 258 -4.00 -28.93 -18.21
CA SER A 258 -5.09 -29.00 -17.22
C SER A 258 -5.77 -27.64 -16.99
N MET A 259 -5.01 -26.55 -16.88
CA MET A 259 -5.57 -25.19 -16.74
C MET A 259 -6.31 -24.73 -18.01
N ARG A 260 -5.88 -25.18 -19.19
CA ARG A 260 -6.51 -24.85 -20.47
C ARG A 260 -7.93 -25.41 -20.58
N LEU A 261 -8.15 -26.62 -20.05
CA LEU A 261 -9.47 -27.26 -19.99
C LEU A 261 -10.47 -26.45 -19.15
N LEU A 262 -10.00 -25.73 -18.13
CA LEU A 262 -10.82 -24.84 -17.30
C LEU A 262 -11.18 -23.51 -17.99
N GLY A 263 -10.87 -23.39 -19.28
CA GLY A 263 -11.10 -22.18 -20.08
C GLY A 263 -12.56 -21.70 -20.15
N VAL A 264 -13.51 -22.57 -19.80
CA VAL A 264 -14.94 -22.26 -19.69
C VAL A 264 -15.20 -21.11 -18.71
N LEU A 265 -14.45 -21.01 -17.61
CA LEU A 265 -14.61 -19.97 -16.58
C LEU A 265 -14.54 -18.55 -17.15
N ARG A 266 -13.77 -18.35 -18.23
CA ARG A 266 -13.61 -17.05 -18.89
C ARG A 266 -14.86 -16.59 -19.62
N ARG A 267 -15.76 -17.52 -19.97
CA ARG A 267 -17.00 -17.26 -20.71
C ARG A 267 -18.21 -17.13 -19.78
N VAL A 268 -18.05 -17.40 -18.49
CA VAL A 268 -19.14 -17.33 -17.51
C VAL A 268 -19.48 -15.88 -17.22
N THR A 269 -20.76 -15.54 -17.34
CA THR A 269 -21.29 -14.24 -16.93
C THR A 269 -21.57 -14.27 -15.43
N TRP A 270 -20.58 -13.89 -14.64
CA TRP A 270 -20.68 -13.88 -13.17
C TRP A 270 -21.65 -12.82 -12.66
N ALA A 271 -22.69 -13.26 -11.93
CA ALA A 271 -23.65 -12.36 -11.31
C ALA A 271 -22.99 -11.46 -10.26
N LYS A 272 -23.54 -10.25 -10.05
CA LYS A 272 -23.04 -9.30 -9.04
C LYS A 272 -23.02 -9.93 -7.64
N ASP A 273 -24.06 -10.69 -7.32
CA ASP A 273 -24.22 -11.36 -6.04
C ASP A 273 -23.22 -12.49 -5.81
N THR A 274 -22.79 -13.17 -6.88
CA THR A 274 -21.73 -14.19 -6.86
C THR A 274 -20.38 -13.55 -6.60
N LYS A 275 -20.06 -12.47 -7.33
CA LYS A 275 -18.84 -11.68 -7.13
C LYS A 275 -18.71 -11.21 -5.67
N LEU A 276 -19.80 -10.68 -5.11
CA LEU A 276 -19.83 -10.20 -3.73
C LEU A 276 -19.70 -11.34 -2.71
N ALA A 277 -20.36 -12.49 -2.94
CA ALA A 277 -20.25 -13.63 -2.02
C ALA A 277 -18.84 -14.23 -2.04
N PHE A 278 -18.25 -14.37 -3.23
CA PHE A 278 -16.88 -14.85 -3.39
C PHE A 278 -15.88 -13.94 -2.68
N GLU A 279 -16.05 -12.63 -2.84
CA GLU A 279 -15.21 -11.62 -2.19
C GLU A 279 -15.32 -11.69 -0.66
N ARG A 280 -16.52 -11.89 -0.11
CA ARG A 280 -16.72 -12.09 1.34
C ARG A 280 -16.11 -13.38 1.85
N ALA A 281 -16.17 -14.46 1.08
CA ALA A 281 -15.53 -15.72 1.45
C ALA A 281 -14.00 -15.60 1.40
N CYS A 282 -13.43 -14.87 0.43
CA CYS A 282 -12.00 -14.56 0.41
C CYS A 282 -11.55 -13.77 1.66
N ASP A 283 -12.42 -12.91 2.20
CA ASP A 283 -12.13 -12.16 3.41
C ASP A 283 -12.11 -13.07 4.68
N GLU A 284 -12.83 -14.19 4.68
CA GLU A 284 -12.91 -15.16 5.80
C GLU A 284 -11.84 -16.24 5.68
N ASP A 285 -11.78 -16.94 4.55
CA ASP A 285 -10.96 -18.15 4.34
C ASP A 285 -9.64 -17.87 3.60
N GLY A 286 -9.49 -16.68 3.02
CA GLY A 286 -8.34 -16.29 2.22
C GLY A 286 -8.54 -16.48 0.71
N GLU A 287 -7.81 -15.68 -0.09
CA GLU A 287 -7.94 -15.70 -1.55
C GLU A 287 -7.42 -17.02 -2.17
N ASP A 288 -6.32 -17.58 -1.65
CA ASP A 288 -5.74 -18.83 -2.16
C ASP A 288 -6.68 -20.03 -1.96
N GLU A 289 -7.34 -20.09 -0.80
CA GLU A 289 -8.32 -21.13 -0.50
C GLU A 289 -9.54 -21.02 -1.42
N MET A 290 -10.07 -19.81 -1.62
CA MET A 290 -11.19 -19.60 -2.53
C MET A 290 -10.82 -19.83 -4.01
N VAL A 291 -9.56 -19.61 -4.39
CA VAL A 291 -9.02 -19.99 -5.70
C VAL A 291 -8.98 -21.52 -5.85
N SER A 292 -8.57 -22.25 -4.80
CA SER A 292 -8.63 -23.71 -4.76
C SER A 292 -10.05 -24.23 -4.91
N VAL A 293 -11.01 -23.67 -4.17
CA VAL A 293 -12.44 -23.99 -4.27
C VAL A 293 -12.95 -23.77 -5.70
N LEU A 294 -12.69 -22.61 -6.30
CA LEU A 294 -13.11 -22.32 -7.67
C LEU A 294 -12.51 -23.33 -8.67
N ARG A 295 -11.23 -23.70 -8.48
CA ARG A 295 -10.54 -24.70 -9.30
C ARG A 295 -11.19 -26.08 -9.19
N GLN A 296 -11.56 -26.52 -7.99
CA GLN A 296 -12.21 -27.82 -7.78
C GLN A 296 -13.57 -27.88 -8.49
N ILE A 297 -14.42 -26.87 -8.30
CA ILE A 297 -15.75 -26.80 -8.95
C ILE A 297 -15.60 -26.74 -10.47
N ALA A 298 -14.64 -25.96 -10.98
CA ALA A 298 -14.39 -25.86 -12.41
C ALA A 298 -13.88 -27.18 -13.01
N THR A 299 -13.03 -27.90 -12.26
CA THR A 299 -12.48 -29.20 -12.67
C THR A 299 -13.59 -30.24 -12.74
N PHE A 300 -14.45 -30.29 -11.73
CA PHE A 300 -15.65 -31.13 -11.75
C PHE A 300 -16.53 -30.80 -12.95
N LYS A 301 -16.86 -29.51 -13.18
CA LYS A 301 -17.67 -29.11 -14.34
C LYS A 301 -17.09 -29.55 -15.70
N ALA A 302 -15.75 -29.58 -15.81
CA ALA A 302 -15.04 -29.95 -17.03
C ALA A 302 -14.82 -31.47 -17.17
N SER A 303 -15.01 -32.24 -16.10
CA SER A 303 -14.81 -33.69 -16.08
C SER A 303 -16.15 -34.38 -16.33
N GLU A 304 -16.22 -35.23 -17.36
CA GLU A 304 -17.41 -36.06 -17.61
C GLU A 304 -17.38 -37.36 -16.81
N ASP A 305 -16.20 -37.79 -16.35
CA ASP A 305 -15.99 -39.07 -15.66
C ASP A 305 -16.32 -39.05 -14.15
N VAL A 306 -16.62 -37.88 -13.58
CA VAL A 306 -16.86 -37.72 -12.14
C VAL A 306 -18.31 -37.37 -11.91
N GLU A 307 -19.11 -38.31 -11.44
CA GLU A 307 -20.56 -38.10 -11.23
C GLU A 307 -20.87 -37.19 -10.04
N ARG A 308 -20.02 -37.23 -9.01
CA ARG A 308 -20.22 -36.55 -7.72
C ARG A 308 -18.90 -35.96 -7.19
N LEU A 309 -18.94 -34.72 -6.73
CA LEU A 309 -17.84 -34.07 -6.01
C LEU A 309 -18.31 -33.66 -4.62
N GLU A 310 -17.63 -34.15 -3.59
CA GLU A 310 -17.84 -33.76 -2.20
C GLU A 310 -16.75 -32.79 -1.77
N MET A 311 -17.15 -31.60 -1.33
CA MET A 311 -16.24 -30.61 -0.76
C MET A 311 -16.01 -30.89 0.72
N PRO A 312 -14.88 -30.45 1.30
CA PRO A 312 -14.70 -30.46 2.74
C PRO A 312 -15.76 -29.58 3.44
N PRO A 313 -16.04 -29.84 4.74
CA PRO A 313 -16.82 -28.93 5.57
C PRO A 313 -16.28 -27.51 5.52
N ALA A 314 -17.19 -26.54 5.45
CA ALA A 314 -16.87 -25.18 5.06
C ALA A 314 -17.69 -24.15 5.85
N GLY A 315 -17.11 -22.97 6.08
CA GLY A 315 -17.77 -21.87 6.78
C GLY A 315 -19.04 -21.38 6.08
N LYS A 316 -19.86 -20.59 6.79
CA LYS A 316 -21.12 -20.06 6.25
C LYS A 316 -20.90 -19.21 4.99
N LEU A 317 -19.85 -18.37 4.94
CA LEU A 317 -19.62 -17.51 3.78
C LEU A 317 -19.06 -18.31 2.59
N GLN A 318 -18.13 -19.24 2.83
CA GLN A 318 -17.63 -20.16 1.82
C GLN A 318 -18.77 -20.95 1.16
N ARG A 319 -19.64 -21.59 1.95
CA ARG A 319 -20.81 -22.34 1.43
C ARG A 319 -21.76 -21.44 0.64
N ALA A 320 -22.00 -20.21 1.11
CA ALA A 320 -22.82 -19.25 0.39
C ALA A 320 -22.19 -18.82 -0.95
N ALA A 321 -20.86 -18.66 -1.00
CA ALA A 321 -20.13 -18.38 -2.24
C ALA A 321 -20.20 -19.57 -3.20
N VAL A 322 -19.94 -20.78 -2.71
CA VAL A 322 -20.05 -22.05 -3.47
C VAL A 322 -21.42 -22.21 -4.11
N HIS A 323 -22.50 -21.96 -3.36
CA HIS A 323 -23.86 -22.01 -3.89
C HIS A 323 -24.13 -21.02 -5.02
N LYS A 324 -23.54 -19.82 -4.96
CA LYS A 324 -23.72 -18.84 -6.04
C LYS A 324 -22.83 -19.16 -7.25
N LEU A 325 -21.62 -19.68 -7.00
CA LEU A 325 -20.74 -20.17 -8.06
C LEU A 325 -21.39 -21.32 -8.84
N SER A 326 -21.99 -22.30 -8.14
CA SER A 326 -22.64 -23.45 -8.78
C SER A 326 -23.78 -23.02 -9.71
N ARG A 327 -24.57 -22.03 -9.29
CA ARG A 327 -25.64 -21.42 -10.10
C ARG A 327 -25.09 -20.79 -11.38
N ASP A 328 -24.07 -19.95 -11.29
CA ASP A 328 -23.48 -19.27 -12.45
C ASP A 328 -22.77 -20.28 -13.39
N LEU A 329 -22.19 -21.35 -12.82
CA LEU A 329 -21.54 -22.44 -13.56
C LEU A 329 -22.51 -23.48 -14.11
N ARG A 330 -23.80 -23.40 -13.75
CA ARG A 330 -24.83 -24.38 -14.12
C ARG A 330 -24.42 -25.80 -13.72
N VAL A 331 -24.10 -25.97 -12.44
CA VAL A 331 -23.84 -27.26 -11.79
C VAL A 331 -24.85 -27.44 -10.66
N SER A 332 -25.44 -28.64 -10.56
CA SER A 332 -26.31 -28.97 -9.44
C SER A 332 -25.50 -29.07 -8.16
N MET A 333 -26.01 -28.49 -7.07
CA MET A 333 -25.35 -28.52 -5.78
C MET A 333 -26.40 -28.64 -4.68
N VAL A 334 -26.13 -29.52 -3.73
CA VAL A 334 -26.87 -29.68 -2.47
C VAL A 334 -25.92 -29.52 -1.30
N SER A 335 -26.44 -29.05 -0.16
CA SER A 335 -25.66 -29.04 1.08
C SER A 335 -26.06 -30.24 1.93
N GLU A 336 -25.08 -31.07 2.28
CA GLU A 336 -25.25 -32.23 3.15
C GLU A 336 -24.54 -31.98 4.50
N GLY A 337 -24.91 -32.74 5.54
CA GLY A 337 -24.36 -32.61 6.91
C GLY A 337 -25.06 -31.56 7.79
N GLU A 338 -24.79 -31.64 9.10
CA GLU A 338 -25.34 -30.76 10.14
C GLU A 338 -24.24 -29.97 10.86
N GLY A 339 -24.57 -28.76 11.33
CA GLY A 339 -23.66 -27.92 12.10
C GLY A 339 -22.35 -27.60 11.38
N ASP A 340 -21.23 -27.92 12.04
CA ASP A 340 -19.87 -27.66 11.56
C ASP A 340 -19.43 -28.66 10.47
N GLU A 341 -20.08 -29.83 10.38
CA GLU A 341 -19.81 -30.87 9.36
C GLU A 341 -20.54 -30.62 8.03
N ARG A 342 -21.31 -29.53 7.95
CA ARG A 342 -22.09 -29.22 6.76
C ARG A 342 -21.17 -28.81 5.60
N HIS A 343 -21.33 -29.47 4.46
CA HIS A 343 -20.49 -29.32 3.28
C HIS A 343 -21.32 -29.24 1.99
N ALA A 344 -20.67 -28.94 0.86
CA ALA A 344 -21.30 -28.85 -0.45
C ALA A 344 -21.02 -30.11 -1.27
N VAL A 345 -22.07 -30.67 -1.87
CA VAL A 345 -22.00 -31.82 -2.76
C VAL A 345 -22.50 -31.41 -4.13
N PHE A 346 -21.71 -31.65 -5.16
CA PHE A 346 -22.07 -31.38 -6.55
C PHE A 346 -22.38 -32.67 -7.29
N SER A 347 -23.32 -32.58 -8.22
CA SER A 347 -23.65 -33.66 -9.13
C SER A 347 -23.85 -33.13 -10.55
N HIS A 348 -23.46 -33.93 -11.55
CA HIS A 348 -23.96 -33.72 -12.90
C HIS A 348 -25.41 -34.21 -12.90
N SER A 349 -26.36 -33.30 -12.79
CA SER A 349 -27.78 -33.65 -12.96
C SER A 349 -27.97 -34.28 -14.33
N VAL A 350 -28.52 -35.51 -14.35
CA VAL A 350 -29.01 -36.23 -15.54
C VAL A 350 -30.09 -35.41 -16.24
#